data_AF-D1A8Y4-F1
#
_entry.id   AF-D1A8Y4-F1
#
_cell.length_a   1.000
_cell.length_b   1.000
_cell.length_c   1.000
_cell.angle_alpha   90.00
_cell.angle_beta   90.00
_cell.angle_gamma   90.00
#
_symmetry.space_group_name_H-M   'P 1'
#
loop_
_entity.id
_entity.type
_entity.pdbx_description
1 polymer ?
#
loop_
_entity_poly.entity_id
_entity_poly.type
_entity_poly.pdbx_seq_one_letter_code
_entity_poly.pdbx_strand_id
1 'polypeptide(L)'
;MMFRGRGTRGSARAAGRRRARSAPEQQAPAPAEPAAPAAPPPALVIDALGRKCPIPIIWLAERIREVPIGQVVAVLADDVAARTDVPAWCRMKSQEFIREEPLAQGWAFHIRRCY
;
A
#
# COMPACT_ATOMS: atom_id res chain seq x y z
N MET A 1 -15.73 49.75 60.58
CA MET A 1 -15.34 50.63 59.45
C MET A 1 -13.84 50.46 59.22
N MET A 2 -13.38 50.40 57.95
CA MET A 2 -12.06 50.87 57.43
C MET A 2 -10.75 50.39 58.14
N PHE A 3 -9.61 50.07 57.51
CA PHE A 3 -9.12 50.25 56.13
C PHE A 3 -7.90 49.32 55.84
N ARG A 4 -7.87 48.75 54.62
CA ARG A 4 -6.73 48.59 53.67
C ARG A 4 -5.24 48.52 54.12
N GLY A 5 -4.54 47.53 53.55
CA GLY A 5 -3.11 47.56 53.12
C GLY A 5 -2.66 46.15 52.70
N ARG A 6 -2.49 45.75 51.42
CA ARG A 6 -1.79 46.25 50.21
C ARG A 6 -0.26 46.04 50.26
N GLY A 7 0.25 45.13 49.41
CA GLY A 7 1.69 44.93 49.18
C GLY A 7 2.06 43.54 48.62
N THR A 8 1.66 43.14 47.40
CA THR A 8 2.44 43.27 46.14
C THR A 8 3.82 42.57 46.07
N ARG A 9 3.87 41.48 45.28
CA ARG A 9 4.82 41.12 44.20
C ARG A 9 4.31 39.77 43.62
N GLY A 10 4.03 39.63 42.32
CA GLY A 10 5.01 39.33 41.24
C GLY A 10 5.47 37.86 41.34
N SER A 11 5.58 37.00 40.32
CA SER A 11 5.28 37.02 38.88
C SER A 11 5.20 35.51 38.42
N ALA A 12 4.85 35.06 37.20
CA ALA A 12 4.62 35.71 35.91
C ALA A 12 3.68 34.88 34.99
N ARG A 13 3.55 35.34 33.73
CA ARG A 13 3.06 34.68 32.50
C ARG A 13 3.15 33.13 32.42
N ALA A 14 2.11 32.49 31.88
CA ALA A 14 2.24 31.51 30.79
C ALA A 14 0.95 31.41 29.97
N ALA A 15 1.03 31.63 28.65
CA ALA A 15 -0.03 31.30 27.71
C ALA A 15 0.10 29.84 27.26
N GLY A 16 -1.00 29.09 27.16
CA GLY A 16 -0.89 27.64 26.87
C GLY A 16 -2.21 26.94 26.57
N ARG A 17 -2.92 27.31 25.48
CA ARG A 17 -3.98 26.44 24.94
C ARG A 17 -3.35 25.21 24.27
N ARG A 18 -3.24 24.11 25.02
CA ARG A 18 -2.93 22.73 24.56
C ARG A 18 -3.67 21.76 25.50
N ARG A 19 -4.15 20.59 25.11
CA ARG A 19 -4.16 19.91 23.81
C ARG A 19 -5.44 19.08 23.67
N ALA A 20 -5.84 18.88 22.43
CA ALA A 20 -6.95 18.05 21.97
C ALA A 20 -6.91 16.57 22.42
N ARG A 21 -8.13 16.01 22.55
CA ARG A 21 -8.57 14.65 22.18
C ARG A 21 -7.80 13.44 22.75
N SER A 22 -8.49 12.66 23.59
CA SER A 22 -8.23 11.22 23.77
C SER A 22 -9.30 10.44 23.00
N ALA A 23 -8.88 9.53 22.14
CA ALA A 23 -9.76 8.72 21.29
C ALA A 23 -10.11 7.37 21.96
N PRO A 24 -11.27 6.79 21.68
CA PRO A 24 -11.47 5.35 21.74
C PRO A 24 -10.96 4.74 20.43
N GLU A 25 -9.77 4.14 20.48
CA GLU A 25 -9.19 3.28 19.45
C GLU A 25 -9.15 1.87 20.08
N GLN A 26 -9.72 0.81 19.49
CA GLN A 26 -9.59 0.42 18.09
C GLN A 26 -10.93 0.06 17.45
N GLN A 27 -11.28 0.77 16.37
CA GLN A 27 -12.30 0.33 15.41
C GLN A 27 -11.75 -0.91 14.67
N ALA A 28 -12.56 -1.96 14.50
CA ALA A 28 -12.21 -3.07 13.61
C ALA A 28 -11.90 -2.54 12.19
N PRO A 29 -10.98 -3.15 11.43
CA PRO A 29 -10.66 -2.68 10.08
C PRO A 29 -11.92 -2.79 9.22
N ALA A 30 -12.44 -1.62 8.83
CA ALA A 30 -13.49 -1.52 7.82
C ALA A 30 -13.00 -2.17 6.52
N PRO A 31 -13.88 -2.79 5.72
CA PRO A 31 -13.49 -3.32 4.42
C PRO A 31 -12.90 -2.17 3.60
N ALA A 32 -11.73 -2.39 3.01
CA ALA A 32 -11.05 -1.37 2.24
C ALA A 32 -11.93 -0.93 1.05
N GLU A 33 -12.54 0.25 1.15
CA GLU A 33 -13.28 0.83 0.04
C GLU A 33 -12.31 1.10 -1.12
N PRO A 34 -12.67 0.72 -2.36
CA PRO A 34 -11.71 0.61 -3.44
C PRO A 34 -11.23 1.98 -3.91
N ALA A 35 -9.92 2.10 -4.16
CA ALA A 35 -9.37 3.22 -4.90
C ALA A 35 -10.05 3.31 -6.29
N ALA A 36 -10.53 4.51 -6.63
CA ALA A 36 -11.30 4.78 -7.85
C ALA A 36 -10.50 4.47 -9.14
N PRO A 37 -11.17 4.24 -10.29
CA PRO A 37 -10.67 3.31 -11.31
C PRO A 37 -9.54 3.89 -12.18
N ALA A 38 -8.33 3.41 -11.96
CA ALA A 38 -7.19 3.56 -12.87
C ALA A 38 -6.91 2.21 -13.55
N ALA A 39 -7.10 2.15 -14.88
CA ALA A 39 -7.09 0.95 -15.72
C ALA A 39 -8.22 -0.08 -15.40
N PRO A 40 -8.60 -0.94 -16.36
CA PRO A 40 -9.51 -2.05 -16.08
C PRO A 40 -8.90 -3.00 -15.04
N PRO A 41 -9.74 -3.64 -14.19
CA PRO A 41 -9.24 -4.58 -13.18
C PRO A 41 -8.49 -5.75 -13.84
N PRO A 42 -7.45 -6.30 -13.20
CA PRO A 42 -6.74 -7.46 -13.70
C PRO A 42 -7.71 -8.65 -13.82
N ALA A 43 -7.60 -9.39 -14.92
CA ALA A 43 -8.39 -10.59 -15.18
C ALA A 43 -8.04 -11.75 -14.23
N LEU A 44 -6.83 -11.71 -13.65
CA LEU A 44 -6.39 -12.64 -12.61
C LEU A 44 -5.47 -11.92 -11.63
N VAL A 45 -5.64 -12.22 -10.34
CA VAL A 45 -4.71 -11.85 -9.28
C VAL A 45 -3.97 -13.10 -8.79
N ILE A 46 -2.66 -12.99 -8.63
CA ILE A 46 -1.78 -14.02 -8.10
C ILE A 46 -1.18 -13.45 -6.81
N ASP A 47 -1.69 -13.89 -5.67
CA ASP A 47 -1.13 -13.51 -4.37
C ASP A 47 0.10 -14.38 -4.06
N ALA A 48 1.27 -13.74 -4.01
CA ALA A 48 2.53 -14.32 -3.60
C ALA A 48 3.19 -13.53 -2.44
N LEU A 49 2.39 -12.80 -1.64
CA LEU A 49 2.88 -12.10 -0.46
C LEU A 49 3.49 -13.09 0.56
N GLY A 50 4.58 -12.68 1.22
CA GLY A 50 5.37 -13.53 2.10
C GLY A 50 6.14 -14.64 1.38
N ARG A 51 6.13 -14.71 0.05
CA ARG A 51 6.92 -15.65 -0.75
C ARG A 51 8.14 -14.96 -1.34
N LYS A 52 9.26 -15.68 -1.39
CA LYS A 52 10.52 -15.20 -1.97
C LYS A 52 10.74 -15.77 -3.37
N CYS A 53 11.53 -15.05 -4.17
CA CYS A 53 12.00 -15.54 -5.47
C CYS A 53 12.59 -16.96 -5.32
N PRO A 54 12.26 -17.93 -6.19
CA PRO A 54 11.53 -17.79 -7.46
C PRO A 54 9.99 -17.97 -7.40
N ILE A 55 9.38 -18.14 -6.23
CA ILE A 55 7.96 -18.54 -6.12
C ILE A 55 6.98 -17.61 -6.87
N PRO A 56 7.04 -16.26 -6.78
CA PRO A 56 6.13 -15.39 -7.53
C PRO A 56 6.25 -15.56 -9.05
N ILE A 57 7.45 -15.85 -9.55
CA ILE A 57 7.74 -16.04 -10.99
C ILE A 57 7.22 -17.39 -11.48
N ILE A 58 7.34 -18.44 -10.66
CA ILE A 58 6.80 -19.77 -10.96
C ILE A 58 5.27 -19.69 -11.09
N TRP A 59 4.59 -19.12 -10.09
CA TRP A 59 3.13 -18.99 -10.10
C TRP A 59 2.62 -18.09 -11.24
N LEU A 60 3.34 -17.01 -11.57
CA LEU A 60 3.06 -16.22 -12.77
C LEU A 60 3.16 -17.07 -14.04
N ALA A 61 4.23 -17.85 -14.19
CA ALA A 61 4.46 -18.65 -15.39
C ALA A 61 3.45 -19.81 -15.57
N GLU A 62 2.99 -20.39 -14.47
CA GLU A 62 1.93 -21.41 -14.46
C GLU A 62 0.57 -20.81 -14.85
N ARG A 63 0.21 -19.67 -14.25
CA ARG A 63 -1.16 -19.13 -14.29
C ARG A 63 -1.41 -18.10 -15.40
N ILE A 64 -0.38 -17.53 -16.03
CA ILE A 64 -0.53 -16.55 -17.13
C ILE A 64 -1.38 -17.09 -18.29
N ARG A 65 -1.39 -18.41 -18.50
CA ARG A 65 -2.17 -19.07 -19.57
C ARG A 65 -3.68 -19.12 -19.30
N GLU A 66 -4.11 -18.94 -18.05
CA GLU A 66 -5.53 -18.86 -17.65
C GLU A 66 -6.19 -17.57 -18.15
N VAL A 67 -5.39 -16.51 -18.37
CA VAL A 67 -5.87 -15.18 -18.76
C VAL A 67 -5.88 -15.02 -20.29
N PRO A 68 -6.92 -14.44 -20.92
CA PRO A 68 -6.95 -14.21 -22.37
C PRO A 68 -5.79 -13.33 -22.87
N ILE A 69 -5.43 -13.49 -24.15
CA ILE A 69 -4.43 -12.61 -24.80
C ILE A 69 -4.95 -11.16 -24.78
N GLY A 70 -4.07 -10.21 -24.50
CA GLY A 70 -4.38 -8.78 -24.35
C GLY A 70 -4.83 -8.38 -22.93
N GLN A 71 -5.27 -9.32 -22.10
CA GLN A 71 -5.69 -9.06 -20.72
C GLN A 71 -4.49 -9.01 -19.74
N VAL A 72 -4.74 -8.43 -18.56
CA VAL A 72 -3.72 -8.15 -17.54
C VAL A 72 -3.84 -9.11 -16.34
N VAL A 73 -2.70 -9.61 -15.87
CA VAL A 73 -2.52 -10.30 -14.59
C VAL A 73 -1.88 -9.33 -13.60
N ALA A 74 -2.32 -9.35 -12.34
CA ALA A 74 -1.62 -8.72 -11.23
C ALA A 74 -0.94 -9.77 -10.35
N VAL A 75 0.36 -9.61 -10.08
CA VAL A 75 1.11 -10.44 -9.12
C VAL A 75 1.40 -9.60 -7.88
N LEU A 76 0.95 -10.04 -6.72
CA LEU A 76 1.21 -9.38 -5.45
C LEU A 76 2.45 -10.01 -4.82
N ALA A 77 3.50 -9.24 -4.55
CA ALA A 77 4.69 -9.75 -3.86
C ALA A 77 5.37 -8.65 -3.02
N ASP A 78 5.94 -9.05 -1.89
CA ASP A 78 6.70 -8.20 -0.96
C ASP A 78 8.21 -8.49 -0.99
N ASP A 79 8.65 -9.30 -1.96
CA ASP A 79 10.06 -9.55 -2.19
C ASP A 79 10.70 -8.47 -3.07
N VAL A 80 11.82 -7.91 -2.62
CA VAL A 80 12.54 -6.84 -3.35
C VAL A 80 13.04 -7.37 -4.70
N ALA A 81 13.43 -8.66 -4.76
CA ALA A 81 13.82 -9.32 -6.00
C ALA A 81 12.69 -9.35 -7.06
N ALA A 82 11.41 -9.39 -6.67
CA ALA A 82 10.30 -9.39 -7.62
C ALA A 82 10.28 -8.12 -8.50
N ARG A 83 10.79 -6.99 -7.99
CA ARG A 83 10.89 -5.72 -8.74
C ARG A 83 11.89 -5.79 -9.91
N THR A 84 12.92 -6.64 -9.83
CA THR A 84 13.85 -6.90 -10.94
C THR A 84 13.39 -8.08 -11.78
N ASP A 85 12.89 -9.12 -11.13
CA ASP A 85 12.68 -10.42 -11.73
C ASP A 85 11.40 -10.48 -12.57
N VAL A 86 10.33 -9.78 -12.16
CA VAL A 86 9.10 -9.71 -12.96
C VAL A 86 9.34 -8.99 -14.29
N PRO A 87 9.94 -7.78 -14.36
CA PRO A 87 10.29 -7.15 -15.64
C PRO A 87 11.29 -7.98 -16.48
N ALA A 88 12.25 -8.66 -15.85
CA ALA A 88 13.18 -9.55 -16.55
C ALA A 88 12.46 -10.74 -17.19
N TRP A 89 11.60 -11.42 -16.42
CA TRP A 89 10.77 -12.53 -16.90
C TRP A 89 9.84 -12.11 -18.03
N CYS A 90 9.21 -10.93 -17.94
CA CYS A 90 8.36 -10.40 -19.01
C CYS A 90 9.13 -10.29 -20.33
N ARG A 91 10.31 -9.68 -20.32
CA ARG A 91 11.21 -9.58 -21.49
C ARG A 91 11.62 -10.95 -22.02
N MET A 92 11.96 -11.90 -21.15
CA MET A 92 12.38 -13.26 -21.53
C MET A 92 11.23 -14.13 -22.08
N LYS A 93 9.98 -13.85 -21.69
CA LYS A 93 8.79 -14.61 -22.06
C LYS A 93 7.86 -13.84 -22.99
N SER A 94 8.35 -12.79 -23.66
CA SER A 94 7.60 -11.93 -24.58
C SER A 94 6.24 -11.47 -24.03
N GLN A 95 6.17 -11.23 -22.72
CA GLN A 95 5.04 -10.59 -22.05
C GLN A 95 5.36 -9.12 -21.78
N GLU A 96 4.35 -8.31 -21.53
CA GLU A 96 4.54 -6.88 -21.33
C GLU A 96 4.33 -6.51 -19.87
N PHE A 97 5.40 -6.02 -19.24
CA PHE A 97 5.32 -5.40 -17.92
C PHE A 97 4.69 -4.01 -18.07
N ILE A 98 3.52 -3.79 -17.47
CA ILE A 98 2.75 -2.56 -17.59
C ILE A 98 3.17 -1.54 -16.52
N ARG A 99 3.17 -1.94 -15.25
CA ARG A 99 3.47 -1.07 -14.10
C ARG A 99 3.66 -1.87 -12.81
N GLU A 100 4.37 -1.29 -11.85
CA GLU A 100 4.26 -1.65 -10.44
C GLU A 100 3.37 -0.64 -9.72
N GLU A 101 2.58 -1.09 -8.75
CA GLU A 101 1.82 -0.24 -7.84
C GLU A 101 2.18 -0.60 -6.40
N PRO A 102 2.48 0.36 -5.51
CA PRO A 102 2.74 0.07 -4.10
C PRO A 102 1.45 -0.35 -3.38
N LEU A 103 1.56 -1.33 -2.49
CA LEU A 103 0.48 -1.80 -1.62
C LEU A 103 0.80 -1.52 -0.15
N ALA A 104 -0.16 -1.79 0.74
CA ALA A 104 0.06 -1.79 2.19
C ALA A 104 1.15 -2.80 2.62
N GLN A 105 1.28 -3.91 1.89
CA GLN A 105 2.38 -4.86 1.99
C GLN A 105 2.89 -5.17 0.57
N GLY A 106 4.13 -4.80 0.28
CA GLY A 106 4.77 -5.09 -1.02
C GLY A 106 4.21 -4.26 -2.19
N TRP A 107 4.12 -4.90 -3.36
CA TRP A 107 3.75 -4.28 -4.63
C TRP A 107 2.82 -5.20 -5.44
N ALA A 108 1.96 -4.59 -6.26
CA ALA A 108 1.22 -5.25 -7.34
C ALA A 108 1.93 -5.01 -8.69
N PHE A 109 2.48 -6.06 -9.27
CA PHE A 109 3.08 -6.03 -10.60
C PHE A 109 2.03 -6.38 -11.65
N HIS A 110 1.76 -5.49 -12.59
CA HIS A 110 0.79 -5.69 -13.66
C HIS A 110 1.49 -6.14 -14.94
N ILE A 111 1.08 -7.28 -15.49
CA ILE A 111 1.64 -7.89 -16.69
C ILE A 111 0.52 -8.13 -17.71
N ARG A 112 0.64 -7.61 -18.93
CA ARG A 112 -0.26 -7.94 -20.05
C ARG A 112 0.23 -9.20 -20.75
N ARG A 113 -0.68 -10.15 -20.97
CA ARG A 113 -0.44 -11.35 -21.78
C ARG A 113 -0.40 -10.98 -23.26
N CYS A 114 0.65 -11.35 -23.98
CA CYS A 114 0.83 -11.02 -25.41
C CYS A 114 0.60 -12.19 -26.37
N TYR A 115 0.63 -13.44 -25.90
CA TYR A 115 0.31 -14.67 -26.64
C TYR A 115 -0.18 -15.75 -25.67
#